data_AF-A0A7S4L222-F1
#
_entry.id   AF-A0A7S4L222-F1
#
_cell.length_a   1.000
_cell.length_b   1.000
_cell.length_c   1.000
_cell.angle_alpha   90.00
_cell.angle_beta   90.00
_cell.angle_gamma   90.00
#
_symmetry.space_group_name_H-M   'P 1'
#
loop_
_entity.id
_entity.type
_entity.pdbx_description
1 polymer ?
#
loop_
_entity_poly.entity_id
_entity_poly.type
_entity_poly.pdbx_seq_one_letter_code
_entity_poly.pdbx_strand_id
1 'polypeptide(L)'
;SLRRASIRADRMSFSHVGNYGLHDEEMLMSSCGPAVAAVSVVLDASGSVAEVEMALKGTRCCAEMLSSFGMQEGLDNLLVNLSRQTLLTSTSSFSLVSATVQFGRSWKAQKALEHLVGIATACGDQLRRAWHHVLDCIMTLLCTGVLKISFYKPAATSEEEEAA
;
A
#
# COMPACT_ATOMS: atom_id res chain seq x y z
N SER A 1 -21.63 8.11 13.92
CA SER A 1 -20.60 7.13 14.32
C SER A 1 -21.07 5.67 14.34
N LEU A 2 -21.90 5.21 13.39
CA LEU A 2 -22.50 3.85 13.43
C LEU A 2 -22.49 3.07 12.10
N ARG A 3 -21.74 3.48 11.08
CA ARG A 3 -21.66 2.75 9.78
C ARG A 3 -20.35 2.00 9.52
N ARG A 4 -19.50 1.78 10.54
CA ARG A 4 -18.21 1.07 10.38
C ARG A 4 -18.15 -0.34 10.97
N ALA A 5 -19.22 -0.81 11.62
CA ALA A 5 -19.21 -2.11 12.30
C ALA A 5 -19.46 -3.33 11.38
N SER A 6 -20.00 -3.13 10.16
CA SER A 6 -20.55 -4.25 9.38
C SER A 6 -19.65 -4.82 8.27
N ILE A 7 -18.43 -4.28 8.05
CA ILE A 7 -17.48 -4.78 7.02
C ILE A 7 -16.20 -5.31 7.68
N ARG A 8 -16.35 -5.99 8.83
CA ARG A 8 -15.22 -6.58 9.58
C ARG A 8 -15.44 -8.05 9.90
N ALA A 9 -16.28 -8.72 9.12
CA ALA A 9 -16.50 -10.16 9.21
C ALA A 9 -15.55 -10.87 8.23
N ASP A 10 -14.24 -10.78 8.50
CA ASP A 10 -13.21 -11.81 8.23
C ASP A 10 -11.81 -11.24 8.56
N ARG A 11 -11.65 -10.53 9.70
CA ARG A 11 -10.30 -10.30 10.23
C ARG A 11 -9.96 -11.50 11.10
N MET A 12 -8.87 -12.20 10.77
CA MET A 12 -8.19 -13.09 11.71
C MET A 12 -8.11 -12.40 13.08
N SER A 13 -8.86 -12.91 14.04
CA SER A 13 -8.83 -12.42 15.41
C SER A 13 -7.61 -13.01 16.09
N PHE A 14 -6.54 -12.23 16.23
CA PHE A 14 -5.42 -12.59 17.10
C PHE A 14 -5.86 -12.40 18.55
N SER A 15 -6.12 -13.51 19.24
CA SER A 15 -6.36 -13.52 20.68
C SER A 15 -5.00 -13.55 21.41
N HIS A 16 -4.68 -12.48 22.14
CA HIS A 16 -3.49 -12.40 22.97
C HIS A 16 -3.63 -13.33 24.19
N VAL A 17 -2.99 -14.50 24.16
CA VAL A 17 -3.03 -15.50 25.23
C VAL A 17 -1.84 -15.27 26.18
N GLY A 18 -2.09 -14.65 27.34
CA GLY A 18 -1.19 -14.66 28.49
C GLY A 18 0.09 -13.83 28.39
N ASN A 19 0.76 -13.65 29.53
CA ASN A 19 1.90 -12.74 29.76
C ASN A 19 3.22 -13.21 29.11
N TYR A 20 3.16 -13.90 27.97
CA TYR A 20 4.30 -14.44 27.19
C TYR A 20 4.64 -13.57 25.97
N GLY A 21 3.81 -12.56 25.64
CA GLY A 21 3.94 -11.70 24.46
C GLY A 21 5.11 -10.72 24.44
N LEU A 22 6.07 -10.83 25.38
CA LEU A 22 7.24 -9.95 25.45
C LEU A 22 8.23 -10.13 24.29
N HIS A 23 8.17 -11.24 23.55
CA HIS A 23 9.07 -11.51 22.42
C HIS A 23 8.39 -11.55 21.04
N ASP A 24 7.05 -11.48 20.97
CA ASP A 24 6.34 -11.55 19.68
C ASP A 24 6.66 -10.33 18.80
N GLU A 25 6.79 -9.15 19.41
CA GLU A 25 7.18 -7.92 18.71
C GLU A 25 8.60 -8.00 18.13
N GLU A 26 9.57 -8.47 18.91
CA GLU A 26 10.95 -8.63 18.45
C GLU A 26 11.08 -9.73 17.39
N MET A 27 10.37 -10.85 17.57
CA MET A 27 10.29 -11.92 16.58
C MET A 27 9.69 -11.40 15.27
N LEU A 28 8.59 -10.64 15.33
CA LEU A 28 7.96 -10.06 14.15
C LEU A 28 8.87 -9.04 13.46
N MET A 29 9.54 -8.14 14.20
CA MET A 29 10.52 -7.22 13.63
C MET A 29 11.64 -7.96 12.89
N SER A 30 12.18 -9.02 13.52
CA SER A 30 13.27 -9.79 12.91
C SER A 30 12.84 -10.57 11.66
N SER A 31 11.59 -11.02 11.60
CA SER A 31 11.04 -11.75 10.44
C SER A 31 10.73 -10.87 9.23
N CYS A 32 10.47 -9.57 9.44
CA CYS A 32 10.08 -8.65 8.37
C CYS A 32 11.22 -8.36 7.40
N GLY A 33 12.47 -8.31 7.86
CA GLY A 33 13.64 -8.10 7.00
C GLY A 33 13.81 -9.18 5.92
N PRO A 34 13.90 -10.48 6.30
CA PRO A 34 13.91 -11.59 5.36
C PRO A 34 12.67 -11.66 4.46
N ALA A 35 11.48 -11.37 4.98
CA ALA A 35 10.25 -11.35 4.18
C ALA A 35 10.32 -10.28 3.08
N VAL A 36 10.73 -9.06 3.42
CA VAL A 36 10.97 -7.96 2.48
C VAL A 36 12.01 -8.33 1.42
N ALA A 37 13.12 -8.95 1.83
CA ALA A 37 14.17 -9.38 0.91
C ALA A 37 13.64 -10.44 -0.09
N ALA A 38 12.90 -11.43 0.40
CA ALA A 38 12.30 -12.46 -0.44
C ALA A 38 11.30 -11.87 -1.45
N VAL A 39 10.43 -10.96 -1.01
CA VAL A 39 9.46 -10.28 -1.89
C VAL A 39 10.18 -9.47 -2.96
N SER A 40 11.28 -8.78 -2.60
CA SER A 40 12.07 -8.01 -3.56
C SER A 40 12.68 -8.92 -4.63
N VAL A 41 13.29 -10.04 -4.20
CA VAL A 41 13.85 -11.04 -5.13
C VAL A 41 12.77 -11.63 -6.04
N VAL A 42 11.59 -11.96 -5.50
CA VAL A 42 10.48 -12.51 -6.31
C VAL A 42 10.01 -11.49 -7.33
N LEU A 43 9.83 -10.22 -6.94
CA LEU A 43 9.40 -9.17 -7.87
C LEU A 43 10.45 -8.87 -8.94
N ASP A 44 11.74 -8.96 -8.60
CA ASP A 44 12.82 -8.72 -9.56
C ASP A 44 12.99 -9.91 -10.52
N ALA A 45 13.04 -11.14 -10.02
CA ALA A 45 13.48 -12.31 -10.78
C ALA A 45 12.35 -13.21 -11.32
N SER A 46 11.19 -13.29 -10.64
CA SER A 46 10.17 -14.28 -11.00
C SER A 46 9.41 -13.92 -12.29
N GLY A 47 9.20 -14.87 -13.18
CA GLY A 47 8.25 -14.74 -14.30
C GLY A 47 6.83 -15.20 -13.99
N SER A 48 6.63 -15.85 -12.84
CA SER A 48 5.39 -16.54 -12.48
C SER A 48 4.42 -15.59 -11.78
N VAL A 49 3.19 -15.52 -12.29
CA VAL A 49 2.13 -14.72 -11.67
C VAL A 49 1.82 -15.20 -10.26
N ALA A 50 1.76 -16.53 -10.06
CA ALA A 50 1.45 -17.13 -8.77
C ALA A 50 2.50 -16.81 -7.69
N GLU A 51 3.78 -16.78 -8.05
CA GLU A 51 4.86 -16.46 -7.10
C GLU A 51 4.80 -15.00 -6.65
N VAL A 52 4.59 -14.08 -7.60
CA VAL A 52 4.44 -12.65 -7.32
C VAL A 52 3.20 -12.38 -6.46
N GLU A 53 2.05 -12.97 -6.79
CA GLU A 53 0.83 -12.82 -5.99
C GLU A 53 0.99 -13.42 -4.59
N MET A 54 1.65 -14.56 -4.45
CA MET A 54 1.93 -15.17 -3.15
C MET A 54 2.84 -14.27 -2.30
N ALA A 55 3.90 -13.71 -2.89
CA ALA A 55 4.80 -12.79 -2.21
C ALA A 55 4.06 -11.53 -1.74
N LEU A 56 3.26 -10.91 -2.61
CA LEU A 56 2.48 -9.71 -2.29
C LEU A 56 1.40 -9.97 -1.24
N LYS A 57 0.74 -11.13 -1.27
CA LYS A 57 -0.20 -11.57 -0.23
C LYS A 57 0.50 -11.76 1.11
N GLY A 58 1.71 -12.34 1.10
CA GLY A 58 2.56 -12.46 2.29
C GLY A 58 2.88 -11.10 2.90
N THR A 59 3.29 -10.12 2.07
CA THR A 59 3.50 -8.73 2.50
C THR A 59 2.27 -8.13 3.17
N ARG A 60 1.08 -8.33 2.59
CA ARG A 60 -0.16 -7.86 3.20
C ARG A 60 -0.44 -8.51 4.57
N CYS A 61 -0.21 -9.81 4.69
CA CYS A 61 -0.33 -10.51 5.97
C CYS A 61 0.64 -9.93 7.02
N CYS A 62 1.90 -9.69 6.65
CA CYS A 62 2.87 -9.03 7.52
C CYS A 62 2.40 -7.64 7.96
N ALA A 63 1.84 -6.83 7.05
CA ALA A 63 1.31 -5.52 7.38
C ALA A 63 0.14 -5.60 8.38
N GLU A 64 -0.77 -6.56 8.19
CA GLU A 64 -1.90 -6.78 9.09
C GLU A 64 -1.43 -7.21 10.49
N MET A 65 -0.43 -8.10 10.57
CA MET A 65 0.19 -8.49 11.84
C MET A 65 0.86 -7.28 12.52
N LEU A 66 1.77 -6.59 11.84
CA LEU A 66 2.46 -5.40 12.35
C LEU A 66 1.47 -4.35 12.85
N SER A 67 0.37 -4.13 12.11
CA SER A 67 -0.70 -3.20 12.49
C SER A 67 -1.47 -3.66 13.74
N SER A 68 -1.67 -4.97 13.91
CA SER A 68 -2.33 -5.53 15.10
C SER A 68 -1.49 -5.40 16.37
N PHE A 69 -0.16 -5.45 16.24
CA PHE A 69 0.78 -5.26 17.34
C PHE A 69 1.22 -3.80 17.54
N GLY A 70 0.76 -2.86 16.71
CA GLY A 70 1.14 -1.44 16.80
C GLY A 70 2.58 -1.13 16.39
N MET A 71 3.19 -2.00 15.57
CA MET A 71 4.59 -1.95 15.17
C MET A 71 4.81 -0.97 14.00
N GLN A 72 4.68 0.32 14.28
CA GLN A 72 4.65 1.38 13.26
C GLN A 72 5.94 1.48 12.45
N GLU A 73 7.11 1.23 13.06
CA GLU A 73 8.38 1.22 12.33
C GLU A 73 8.50 0.03 11.35
N GLY A 74 8.10 -1.17 11.80
CA GLY A 74 8.07 -2.34 10.92
C GLY A 74 7.12 -2.13 9.74
N LEU A 75 5.95 -1.53 10.00
CA LEU A 75 4.98 -1.20 8.97
C LEU A 75 5.53 -0.14 7.99
N ASP A 76 6.12 0.95 8.50
CA ASP A 76 6.74 1.98 7.66
C ASP A 76 7.82 1.37 6.76
N ASN A 77 8.72 0.55 7.32
CA ASN A 77 9.79 -0.09 6.56
C ASN A 77 9.24 -1.02 5.47
N LEU A 78 8.17 -1.77 5.76
CA LEU A 78 7.51 -2.63 4.79
C LEU A 78 6.99 -1.84 3.58
N LEU A 79 6.28 -0.72 3.83
CA LEU A 79 5.73 0.11 2.76
C LEU A 79 6.80 0.88 1.98
N VAL A 80 7.88 1.32 2.65
CA VAL A 80 9.05 1.93 1.98
C VAL A 80 9.70 0.94 1.01
N ASN A 81 9.75 -0.34 1.36
CA ASN A 81 10.26 -1.36 0.45
C ASN A 81 9.32 -1.60 -0.73
N LEU A 82 8.02 -1.71 -0.46
CA LEU A 82 7.01 -1.93 -1.49
C LEU A 82 6.89 -0.75 -2.46
N SER A 83 7.08 0.50 -1.98
CA SER A 83 7.07 1.69 -2.83
C SER A 83 8.23 1.67 -3.84
N ARG A 84 9.42 1.21 -3.46
CA ARG A 84 10.55 1.04 -4.39
C ARG A 84 10.26 0.05 -5.49
N GLN A 85 9.52 -1.02 -5.20
CA GLN A 85 9.12 -2.03 -6.17
C GLN A 85 8.09 -1.51 -7.19
N THR A 86 7.45 -0.37 -6.93
CA THR A 86 6.58 0.29 -7.92
C THR A 86 7.35 0.99 -9.03
N LEU A 87 8.67 1.19 -8.88
CA LEU A 87 9.52 1.95 -9.82
C LEU A 87 9.13 3.44 -9.97
N LEU A 88 8.16 3.94 -9.21
CA LEU A 88 7.66 5.33 -9.27
C LEU A 88 8.41 6.26 -8.32
N THR A 89 9.11 5.73 -7.33
CA THR A 89 9.95 6.49 -6.40
C THR A 89 11.27 6.86 -7.07
N SER A 90 11.26 7.87 -7.94
CA SER A 90 12.48 8.37 -8.59
C SER A 90 12.77 9.81 -8.18
N THR A 91 13.99 10.08 -7.71
CA THR A 91 14.42 11.33 -7.06
C THR A 91 14.63 12.51 -8.02
N SER A 92 14.29 12.39 -9.31
CA SER A 92 14.63 13.38 -10.35
C SER A 92 13.45 13.72 -11.26
N SER A 93 13.20 15.01 -11.50
CA SER A 93 12.10 15.51 -12.35
C SER A 93 12.20 15.06 -13.82
N PHE A 94 13.42 14.96 -14.37
CA PHE A 94 13.65 14.40 -15.73
C PHE A 94 13.37 12.89 -15.78
N SER A 95 13.38 12.24 -14.61
CA SER A 95 13.15 10.81 -14.47
C SER A 95 11.68 10.42 -14.34
N LEU A 96 10.73 11.34 -14.13
CA LEU A 96 9.33 10.99 -13.83
C LEU A 96 8.63 10.28 -15.00
N VAL A 97 8.81 10.77 -16.23
CA VAL A 97 8.25 10.12 -17.43
C VAL A 97 8.87 8.74 -17.63
N SER A 98 10.19 8.62 -17.48
CA SER A 98 10.90 7.34 -17.58
C SER A 98 10.43 6.33 -16.52
N ALA A 99 10.33 6.76 -15.26
CA ALA A 99 9.82 5.97 -14.14
C ALA A 99 8.39 5.48 -14.42
N THR A 100 7.54 6.37 -14.93
CA THR A 100 6.16 6.04 -15.29
C THR A 100 6.07 5.06 -16.46
N VAL A 101 6.95 5.19 -17.46
CA VAL A 101 7.04 4.22 -18.57
C VAL A 101 7.52 2.86 -18.06
N GLN A 102 8.52 2.81 -17.18
CA GLN A 102 8.98 1.54 -16.58
C GLN A 102 7.88 0.89 -15.72
N PHE A 103 7.18 1.68 -14.91
CA PHE A 103 5.99 1.24 -14.17
C PHE A 103 4.91 0.70 -15.11
N GLY A 104 4.57 1.44 -16.16
CA GLY A 104 3.53 1.04 -17.13
C GLY A 104 3.85 -0.25 -17.87
N ARG A 105 5.13 -0.58 -18.06
CA ARG A 105 5.60 -1.82 -18.70
C ARG A 105 5.69 -3.01 -17.75
N SER A 106 5.63 -2.78 -16.44
CA SER A 106 5.78 -3.81 -15.42
C SER A 106 4.45 -4.08 -14.73
N TRP A 107 3.80 -5.17 -15.11
CA TRP A 107 2.57 -5.62 -14.43
C TRP A 107 2.83 -5.92 -12.93
N LYS A 108 4.06 -6.32 -12.59
CA LYS A 108 4.50 -6.52 -11.20
C LYS A 108 4.54 -5.21 -10.41
N ALA A 109 5.05 -4.15 -11.02
CA ALA A 109 5.08 -2.82 -10.40
C ALA A 109 3.66 -2.27 -10.20
N GLN A 110 2.75 -2.54 -11.15
CA GLN A 110 1.32 -2.21 -11.02
C GLN A 110 0.68 -2.98 -9.85
N LYS A 111 0.97 -4.28 -9.71
CA LYS A 111 0.47 -5.10 -8.59
C LYS A 111 1.06 -4.69 -7.24
N ALA A 112 2.33 -4.31 -7.20
CA ALA A 112 2.98 -3.76 -6.02
C ALA A 112 2.30 -2.45 -5.58
N LEU A 113 1.98 -1.55 -6.53
CA LEU A 113 1.25 -0.31 -6.24
C LEU A 113 -0.16 -0.57 -5.70
N GLU A 114 -0.89 -1.52 -6.31
CA GLU A 114 -2.22 -1.93 -5.82
C GLU A 114 -2.16 -2.36 -4.35
N HIS A 115 -1.17 -3.20 -3.99
CA HIS A 115 -0.97 -3.63 -2.61
C HIS A 115 -0.50 -2.50 -1.70
N LEU A 116 0.39 -1.63 -2.17
CA LEU A 116 0.87 -0.47 -1.41
C LEU A 116 -0.28 0.44 -0.99
N VAL A 117 -1.14 0.80 -1.94
CA VAL A 117 -2.31 1.66 -1.69
C VAL A 117 -3.34 0.89 -0.84
N GLY A 118 -3.54 -0.39 -1.08
CA GLY A 118 -4.43 -1.24 -0.27
C GLY A 118 -4.02 -1.30 1.20
N ILE A 119 -2.73 -1.48 1.48
CA ILE A 119 -2.21 -1.49 2.85
C ILE A 119 -2.28 -0.08 3.46
N ALA A 120 -1.88 0.95 2.72
CA ALA A 120 -1.91 2.33 3.21
C ALA A 120 -3.33 2.82 3.54
N THR A 121 -4.34 2.39 2.80
CA THR A 121 -5.74 2.70 3.11
C THR A 121 -6.27 1.89 4.29
N ALA A 122 -5.79 0.66 4.52
CA ALA A 122 -6.21 -0.19 5.63
C ALA A 122 -5.57 0.17 6.98
N CYS A 123 -4.31 0.60 6.97
CA CYS A 123 -3.48 0.86 8.16
C CYS A 123 -2.95 2.31 8.23
N GLY A 124 -3.60 3.24 7.51
CA GLY A 124 -3.09 4.59 7.27
C GLY A 124 -2.96 5.48 8.52
N ASP A 125 -3.70 5.17 9.58
CA ASP A 125 -3.60 5.82 10.89
C ASP A 125 -2.31 5.48 11.63
N GLN A 126 -1.66 4.38 11.27
CA GLN A 126 -0.44 3.88 11.91
C GLN A 126 0.83 4.21 11.12
N LEU A 127 0.69 4.63 9.87
CA LEU A 127 1.81 5.04 9.03
C LEU A 127 2.36 6.40 9.48
N ARG A 128 3.69 6.54 9.49
CA ARG A 128 4.35 7.81 9.75
C ARG A 128 5.21 8.20 8.55
N ARG A 129 6.39 7.60 8.43
CA ARG A 129 7.40 7.93 7.41
C ARG A 129 7.01 7.38 6.04
N ALA A 130 6.28 6.28 5.99
CA ALA A 130 5.88 5.67 4.72
C ALA A 130 4.89 6.50 3.92
N TRP A 131 4.11 7.38 4.55
CA TRP A 131 3.13 8.22 3.84
C TRP A 131 3.76 9.05 2.74
N HIS A 132 4.94 9.61 2.98
CA HIS A 132 5.67 10.37 1.95
C HIS A 132 5.93 9.51 0.71
N HIS A 133 6.39 8.27 0.89
CA HIS A 133 6.65 7.37 -0.23
C HIS A 133 5.38 6.96 -0.99
N VAL A 134 4.26 6.75 -0.28
CA VAL A 134 2.97 6.46 -0.90
C VAL A 134 2.50 7.67 -1.73
N LEU A 135 2.60 8.87 -1.16
CA LEU A 135 2.24 10.11 -1.83
C LEU A 135 3.16 10.40 -3.03
N ASP A 136 4.45 10.13 -2.93
CA ASP A 136 5.39 10.26 -4.05
C ASP A 136 4.97 9.39 -5.25
N CYS A 137 4.61 8.13 -5.01
CA CYS A 137 4.11 7.25 -6.07
C CYS A 137 2.85 7.83 -6.74
N ILE A 138 1.89 8.32 -5.93
CA ILE A 138 0.65 8.91 -6.43
C ILE A 138 0.93 10.20 -7.21
N MET A 139 1.80 11.06 -6.68
CA MET A 139 2.20 12.33 -7.31
C MET A 139 2.90 12.08 -8.63
N THR A 140 3.79 11.10 -8.73
CA THR A 140 4.43 10.71 -10.01
C THR A 140 3.38 10.35 -11.07
N LEU A 141 2.35 9.59 -10.70
CA LEU A 141 1.27 9.21 -11.63
C LEU A 141 0.36 10.39 -12.02
N LEU A 142 0.13 11.31 -11.09
CA LEU A 142 -0.64 12.54 -11.35
C LEU A 142 0.12 13.49 -12.28
N CYS A 143 1.37 13.77 -11.96
CA CYS A 143 2.21 14.70 -12.72
C CYS A 143 2.50 14.21 -14.14
N THR A 144 2.48 12.90 -14.37
CA THR A 144 2.62 12.30 -15.71
C THR A 144 1.29 12.11 -16.45
N GLY A 145 0.16 12.44 -15.82
CA GLY A 145 -1.17 12.35 -16.43
C GLY A 145 -1.71 10.93 -16.59
N VAL A 146 -1.05 9.92 -15.98
CA VAL A 146 -1.54 8.53 -15.95
C VAL A 146 -2.76 8.43 -15.05
N LEU A 147 -2.72 9.07 -13.88
CA LEU A 147 -3.88 9.20 -13.01
C LEU A 147 -4.61 10.52 -13.33
N LYS A 148 -5.91 10.45 -13.61
CA LYS A 148 -6.77 11.64 -13.74
C LYS A 148 -7.73 11.69 -12.57
N ILE A 149 -7.62 12.73 -11.75
CA ILE A 149 -8.60 12.99 -10.69
C ILE A 149 -9.73 13.80 -11.33
N SER A 150 -10.92 13.20 -11.39
CA SER A 150 -12.14 13.93 -11.68
C SER A 150 -12.83 14.24 -10.36
N PHE A 151 -13.03 15.53 -10.08
CA PHE A 151 -13.89 15.93 -8.98
C PHE A 151 -15.34 15.75 -9.42
N TYR A 152 -16.13 15.10 -8.56
CA TYR A 152 -17.57 15.02 -8.74
C TYR A 152 -18.12 16.44 -8.85
N LYS A 153 -18.62 16.80 -10.03
CA LYS A 153 -19.39 18.03 -10.22
C LYS A 153 -20.82 17.72 -9.77
N PRO A 154 -21.34 18.33 -8.69
CA PRO A 154 -22.72 18.10 -8.30
C PRO A 154 -23.63 18.51 -9.47
N ALA A 155 -24.56 17.63 -9.82
CA ALA A 155 -25.60 17.94 -10.80
C ALA A 155 -26.29 19.22 -10.33
N ALA A 156 -26.29 20.25 -11.18
CA ALA A 156 -27.16 21.40 -10.96
C ALA A 156 -28.58 20.84 -10.89
N THR A 157 -29.19 20.93 -9.72
CA THR A 157 -30.62 20.67 -9.55
C THR A 157 -31.34 21.63 -10.48
N SER A 158 -31.89 21.09 -11.56
CA SER A 158 -32.81 21.77 -12.46
C SER A 158 -34.10 22.05 -11.69
N GLU A 159 -34.08 23.07 -10.83
CA GLU A 159 -35.26 23.67 -10.19
C GLU A 159 -35.35 25.19 -10.45
N GLU A 160 -34.59 25.74 -11.40
CA GLU A 160 -34.71 27.15 -11.84
C GLU A 160 -34.94 27.27 -13.36
N GLU A 161 -35.88 26.51 -13.90
CA GLU A 161 -36.51 26.77 -15.22
C GLU A 161 -38.05 26.78 -15.08
N GLU A 162 -38.57 27.37 -14.00
CA GLU A 162 -39.98 27.77 -13.88
C GLU A 162 -40.14 29.00 -12.96
N ALA A 163 -39.36 30.07 -13.20
CA ALA A 163 -39.69 31.42 -12.71
C ALA A 163 -38.71 32.48 -13.27
N ALA A 164 -38.88 32.88 -14.53
CA ALA A 164 -38.61 34.24 -15.03
C ALA A 164 -39.12 34.38 -16.47
#